data_AF-A0AAD0HUW5-F1
#
_entry.id   AF-A0AAD0HUW5-F1
#
_cell.length_a   1.000
_cell.length_b   1.000
_cell.length_c   1.000
_cell.angle_alpha   90.00
_cell.angle_beta   90.00
_cell.angle_gamma   90.00
#
_symmetry.space_group_name_H-M   'P 1'
#
loop_
_entity.id
_entity.type
_entity.pdbx_description
1 polymer ?
#
loop_
_entity_poly.entity_id
_entity_poly.type
_entity_poly.pdbx_seq_one_letter_code
_entity_poly.pdbx_strand_id
1 'polypeptide(L)'
;MKNRIFYFILFSIFLISCTDLKFIGKPAYVLPEYNTVIYGPIENGKVNRMGVSKNNIEKMNNNILNKYGITFQSSNRIYAMGNSTKYYYIKFYNDFKFTLKGKEYIIQKEKIKIKEDKSVIKYEYPIPVDITKNDENEYILDIGEIEILDRNGKIIKNKEKIPPFLFKKTLYVSLISKNIYYNGWAEDYPGNLNELKKLKK
;
A
#
# COMPACT_ATOMS: atom_id res chain seq x y z
N MET A 1 -52.06 5.60 -23.68
CA MET A 1 -51.02 5.75 -22.63
C MET A 1 -50.18 4.48 -22.36
N LYS A 2 -50.45 3.30 -22.96
CA LYS A 2 -49.68 2.07 -22.69
C LYS A 2 -48.26 2.02 -23.30
N ASN A 3 -48.02 2.70 -24.44
CA ASN A 3 -46.73 2.58 -25.14
C ASN A 3 -45.64 3.52 -24.61
N ARG A 4 -45.99 4.64 -23.96
CA ARG A 4 -45.01 5.60 -23.41
C ARG A 4 -44.24 5.02 -22.21
N ILE A 5 -44.91 4.19 -21.39
CA ILE A 5 -44.29 3.51 -20.25
C ILE A 5 -43.30 2.44 -20.74
N PHE A 6 -43.62 1.74 -21.84
CA PHE A 6 -42.74 0.72 -22.41
C PHE A 6 -41.43 1.30 -22.96
N TYR A 7 -41.48 2.45 -23.66
CA TYR A 7 -40.27 3.15 -24.12
C TYR A 7 -39.46 3.76 -22.96
N PHE A 8 -40.12 4.24 -21.90
CA PHE A 8 -39.41 4.72 -20.70
C PHE A 8 -38.68 3.59 -19.95
N ILE A 9 -39.28 2.39 -19.90
CA ILE A 9 -38.66 1.20 -19.31
C ILE A 9 -37.49 0.69 -20.19
N LEU A 10 -37.64 0.71 -21.52
CA LEU A 10 -36.55 0.33 -22.43
C LEU A 10 -35.37 1.32 -22.35
N PHE A 11 -35.66 2.62 -22.24
CA PHE A 11 -34.65 3.67 -22.12
C PHE A 11 -33.94 3.63 -20.75
N SER A 12 -34.64 3.28 -19.67
CA SER A 12 -34.03 3.10 -18.35
C SER A 12 -33.18 1.82 -18.26
N ILE A 13 -33.58 0.74 -18.93
CA ILE A 13 -32.75 -0.48 -19.04
C ILE A 13 -31.45 -0.21 -19.83
N PHE A 14 -31.50 0.63 -20.88
CA PHE A 14 -30.31 1.01 -21.66
C PHE A 14 -29.32 1.89 -20.88
N LEU A 15 -29.80 2.70 -19.93
CA LEU A 15 -28.96 3.51 -19.05
C LEU A 15 -28.30 2.70 -17.92
N ILE A 16 -28.95 1.61 -17.46
CA ILE A 16 -28.41 0.74 -16.40
C ILE A 16 -27.32 -0.20 -16.94
N SER A 17 -27.34 -0.55 -18.24
CA SER A 17 -26.25 -1.32 -18.87
C SER A 17 -24.94 -0.55 -19.08
N CYS A 18 -24.89 0.73 -18.71
CA CYS A 18 -23.71 1.59 -18.93
C CYS A 18 -22.94 1.93 -17.64
N THR A 19 -23.21 1.25 -16.51
CA THR A 19 -22.49 1.49 -15.24
C THR A 19 -21.31 0.55 -14.99
N ASP A 20 -21.01 -0.38 -15.91
CA ASP A 20 -19.79 -1.20 -15.88
C ASP A 20 -18.70 -0.69 -16.82
N LEU A 21 -18.76 0.59 -17.22
CA LEU A 21 -17.57 1.29 -17.68
C LEU A 21 -16.64 1.50 -16.48
N LYS A 22 -15.88 0.46 -16.14
CA LYS A 22 -14.56 0.64 -15.57
C LYS A 22 -13.83 1.58 -16.53
N PHE A 23 -13.78 2.86 -16.18
CA PHE A 23 -12.81 3.79 -16.76
C PHE A 23 -11.43 3.26 -16.39
N ILE A 24 -10.93 2.28 -17.14
CA ILE A 24 -9.52 1.96 -17.26
C ILE A 24 -8.93 3.02 -18.20
N GLY A 25 -9.14 4.29 -17.85
CA GLY A 25 -8.51 5.40 -18.54
C GLY A 25 -7.05 5.37 -18.15
N LYS A 26 -6.19 4.73 -18.95
CA LYS A 26 -4.74 4.88 -18.81
C LYS A 26 -4.45 6.38 -18.88
N PRO A 27 -3.87 7.01 -17.84
CA PRO A 27 -3.49 8.40 -17.96
C PRO A 27 -2.48 8.52 -19.11
N ALA A 28 -2.72 9.50 -19.99
CA ALA A 28 -2.00 9.61 -21.26
C ALA A 28 -0.49 9.79 -21.08
N TYR A 29 -0.09 10.33 -19.93
CA TYR A 29 1.28 10.64 -19.60
C TYR A 29 1.49 10.62 -18.08
N VAL A 30 2.14 9.59 -17.57
CA VAL A 30 2.65 9.51 -16.19
C VAL A 30 4.11 9.14 -16.24
N LEU A 31 4.94 10.06 -15.75
CA LEU A 31 6.36 9.82 -15.54
C LEU A 31 6.57 8.68 -14.54
N PRO A 32 7.70 7.95 -14.62
CA PRO A 32 7.97 6.80 -13.77
C PRO A 32 7.79 7.07 -12.27
N GLU A 33 6.76 6.55 -11.62
CA GLU A 33 6.54 6.69 -10.19
C GLU A 33 7.03 5.45 -9.45
N TYR A 34 7.86 5.64 -8.43
CA TYR A 34 8.36 4.56 -7.59
C TYR A 34 7.68 4.64 -6.22
N ASN A 35 7.24 3.49 -5.74
CA ASN A 35 6.64 3.36 -4.41
C ASN A 35 7.16 2.08 -3.75
N THR A 36 6.79 1.86 -2.49
CA THR A 36 7.07 0.62 -1.78
C THR A 36 5.77 0.00 -1.30
N VAL A 37 5.66 -1.31 -1.48
CA VAL A 37 4.49 -2.08 -1.05
C VAL A 37 4.93 -3.34 -0.35
N ILE A 38 4.04 -3.89 0.49
CA ILE A 38 4.32 -5.10 1.24
C ILE A 38 4.36 -6.29 0.27
N TYR A 39 5.51 -6.97 0.21
CA TYR A 39 5.63 -8.25 -0.46
C TYR A 39 5.14 -9.40 0.44
N GLY A 40 5.26 -9.30 1.76
CA GLY A 40 4.61 -10.24 2.67
C GLY A 40 5.31 -10.35 4.02
N PRO A 41 4.66 -10.97 5.02
CA PRO A 41 5.28 -11.32 6.29
C PRO A 41 6.41 -12.33 6.11
N ILE A 42 7.45 -12.18 6.91
CA ILE A 42 8.55 -13.13 7.01
C ILE A 42 8.26 -14.00 8.23
N GLU A 43 8.02 -15.29 7.97
CA GLU A 43 7.72 -16.31 8.97
C GLU A 43 8.71 -17.46 8.74
N ASN A 44 9.39 -17.93 9.79
CA ASN A 44 10.40 -19.00 9.71
C ASN A 44 11.49 -18.75 8.63
N GLY A 45 11.94 -17.49 8.50
CA GLY A 45 12.97 -17.10 7.54
C GLY A 45 12.53 -17.06 6.08
N LYS A 46 11.24 -17.25 5.78
CA LYS A 46 10.69 -17.21 4.42
C LYS A 46 9.56 -16.20 4.31
N VAL A 47 9.41 -15.59 3.14
CA VAL A 47 8.27 -14.72 2.87
C VAL A 47 7.02 -15.59 2.67
N ASN A 48 6.01 -15.37 3.49
CA ASN A 48 4.68 -15.95 3.31
C ASN A 48 3.80 -15.00 2.49
N ARG A 49 3.51 -15.36 1.24
CA ARG A 49 2.64 -14.56 0.35
C ARG A 49 1.14 -14.67 0.67
N MET A 50 0.74 -15.43 1.68
CA MET A 50 -0.67 -15.57 2.10
C MET A 50 -1.60 -15.95 0.93
N GLY A 51 -1.13 -16.80 0.01
CA GLY A 51 -1.85 -17.19 -1.20
C GLY A 51 -1.98 -16.11 -2.28
N VAL A 52 -1.33 -14.94 -2.14
CA VAL A 52 -1.36 -13.86 -3.14
C VAL A 52 -0.27 -14.09 -4.20
N SER A 53 -0.69 -14.21 -5.46
CA SER A 53 0.22 -14.27 -6.60
C SER A 53 1.21 -13.09 -6.62
N LYS A 54 2.45 -13.32 -7.07
CA LYS A 54 3.47 -12.28 -7.23
C LYS A 54 2.95 -11.09 -8.06
N ASN A 55 2.15 -11.34 -9.09
CA ASN A 55 1.67 -10.31 -10.00
C ASN A 55 0.58 -9.41 -9.39
N ASN A 56 -0.01 -9.80 -8.27
CA ASN A 56 -1.00 -8.99 -7.56
C ASN A 56 -0.31 -8.21 -6.43
N ILE A 57 0.15 -7.01 -6.77
CA ILE A 57 0.91 -6.14 -5.87
C ILE A 57 0.01 -5.42 -4.84
N GLU A 58 -1.29 -5.27 -5.12
CA GLU A 58 -2.24 -4.51 -4.28
C GLU A 58 -2.88 -5.38 -3.18
N LYS A 59 -3.21 -6.64 -3.50
CA LYS A 59 -3.99 -7.52 -2.60
C LYS A 59 -3.30 -7.84 -1.28
N MET A 60 -1.96 -7.83 -1.26
CA MET A 60 -1.22 -8.14 -0.02
C MET A 60 -1.56 -7.17 1.11
N ASN A 61 -1.67 -5.87 0.83
CA ASN A 61 -1.95 -4.87 1.86
C ASN A 61 -3.33 -5.12 2.51
N ASN A 62 -4.32 -5.57 1.73
CA ASN A 62 -5.64 -5.95 2.26
C ASN A 62 -5.57 -7.20 3.15
N ASN A 63 -4.75 -8.19 2.80
CA ASN A 63 -4.53 -9.37 3.64
C ASN A 63 -3.87 -9.00 4.98
N ILE A 64 -2.88 -8.10 4.96
CA ILE A 64 -2.24 -7.56 6.17
C ILE A 64 -3.25 -6.81 7.02
N LEU A 65 -4.07 -5.95 6.41
CA LEU A 65 -5.13 -5.25 7.11
C LEU A 65 -6.11 -6.21 7.79
N ASN A 66 -6.62 -7.20 7.07
CA ASN A 66 -7.58 -8.14 7.62
C ASN A 66 -6.96 -9.01 8.74
N LYS A 67 -5.71 -9.45 8.57
CA LYS A 67 -5.04 -10.31 9.55
C LYS A 67 -4.57 -9.56 10.80
N TYR A 68 -3.96 -8.40 10.64
CA TYR A 68 -3.27 -7.68 11.72
C TYR A 68 -3.97 -6.38 12.16
N GLY A 69 -4.97 -5.93 11.41
CA GLY A 69 -5.68 -4.69 11.71
C GLY A 69 -4.83 -3.44 11.40
N ILE A 70 -3.78 -3.56 10.59
CA ILE A 70 -2.95 -2.42 10.18
C ILE A 70 -2.76 -2.39 8.67
N THR A 71 -2.58 -1.20 8.11
CA THR A 71 -2.19 -1.03 6.72
C THR A 71 -1.06 -0.03 6.60
N PHE A 72 -0.22 -0.23 5.60
CA PHE A 72 0.83 0.70 5.23
C PHE A 72 0.36 1.44 3.99
N GLN A 73 0.31 2.77 4.05
CA GLN A 73 0.08 3.62 2.88
C GLN A 73 1.28 4.52 2.68
N SER A 74 1.86 4.49 1.48
CA SER A 74 3.18 5.09 1.23
C SER A 74 4.29 4.45 2.08
N SER A 75 5.54 4.80 1.79
CA SER A 75 6.72 4.14 2.35
C SER A 75 6.94 4.32 3.87
N ASN A 76 6.19 5.20 4.54
CA ASN A 76 6.44 5.53 5.95
C ASN A 76 5.22 5.80 6.83
N ARG A 77 4.02 5.37 6.43
CA ARG A 77 2.81 5.63 7.21
C ARG A 77 2.06 4.35 7.54
N ILE A 78 1.64 4.24 8.79
CA ILE A 78 0.87 3.10 9.31
C ILE A 78 -0.48 3.61 9.81
N TYR A 79 -1.53 2.84 9.55
CA TYR A 79 -2.91 3.13 9.93
C TYR A 79 -3.53 1.91 10.61
N ALA A 80 -4.37 2.11 11.61
CA ALA A 80 -5.17 1.04 12.23
C ALA A 80 -6.51 0.86 11.52
N MET A 81 -6.93 -0.40 11.34
CA MET A 81 -8.22 -0.82 10.80
C MET A 81 -8.58 -0.17 9.45
N GLY A 82 -7.55 0.13 8.65
CA GLY A 82 -7.70 0.79 7.37
C GLY A 82 -7.97 2.28 7.54
N ASN A 83 -8.22 2.99 6.44
CA ASN A 83 -8.56 4.42 6.48
C ASN A 83 -10.01 4.64 6.98
N SER A 84 -10.43 3.88 8.00
CA SER A 84 -11.79 3.91 8.54
C SER A 84 -12.04 5.26 9.20
N THR A 85 -13.26 5.78 9.08
CA THR A 85 -13.71 7.03 9.73
C THR A 85 -13.83 6.90 11.25
N LYS A 86 -13.34 5.81 11.84
CA LYS A 86 -13.30 5.55 13.27
C LYS A 86 -11.85 5.74 13.72
N TYR A 87 -11.63 6.67 14.64
CA TYR A 87 -10.34 6.94 15.27
C TYR A 87 -9.86 5.69 16.04
N TYR A 88 -9.02 4.89 15.40
CA TYR A 88 -8.32 3.76 16.03
C TYR A 88 -6.85 4.12 16.23
N TYR A 89 -6.37 3.87 17.44
CA TYR A 89 -4.99 4.13 17.85
C TYR A 89 -4.18 2.85 17.81
N ILE A 90 -2.94 2.94 17.33
CA ILE A 90 -1.93 1.88 17.46
C ILE A 90 -1.01 2.25 18.61
N LYS A 91 -0.87 1.32 19.56
CA LYS A 91 0.15 1.39 20.60
C LYS A 91 1.32 0.48 20.20
N PHE A 92 2.49 1.08 20.02
CA PHE A 92 3.73 0.36 19.72
C PHE A 92 4.50 0.08 21.01
N TYR A 93 4.91 -1.17 21.20
CA TYR A 93 5.66 -1.57 22.39
C TYR A 93 7.17 -1.57 22.17
N ASN A 94 7.63 -1.73 20.94
CA ASN A 94 9.04 -1.84 20.57
C ASN A 94 9.47 -0.72 19.61
N ASP A 95 10.76 -0.47 19.56
CA ASP A 95 11.39 0.24 18.44
C ASP A 95 11.26 -0.56 17.15
N PHE A 96 11.18 0.14 16.02
CA PHE A 96 11.16 -0.56 14.73
C PHE A 96 12.59 -0.90 14.31
N LYS A 97 12.74 -2.05 13.67
CA LYS A 97 13.99 -2.46 13.02
C LYS A 97 13.79 -2.41 11.52
N PHE A 98 14.55 -1.55 10.88
CA PHE A 98 14.62 -1.44 9.43
C PHE A 98 15.91 -2.10 8.95
N THR A 99 15.81 -3.14 8.13
CA THR A 99 16.97 -3.86 7.61
C THR A 99 17.07 -3.67 6.10
N LEU A 100 18.20 -3.15 5.65
CA LEU A 100 18.52 -2.97 4.24
C LEU A 100 19.88 -3.59 3.95
N LYS A 101 19.95 -4.55 3.03
CA LYS A 101 21.18 -5.29 2.69
C LYS A 101 21.92 -5.85 3.92
N GLY A 102 21.17 -6.39 4.87
CA GLY A 102 21.71 -6.94 6.12
C GLY A 102 22.16 -5.90 7.15
N LYS A 103 22.16 -4.60 6.82
CA LYS A 103 22.40 -3.53 7.78
C LYS A 103 21.11 -3.17 8.51
N GLU A 104 21.12 -3.28 9.83
CA GLU A 104 20.00 -2.90 10.71
C GLU A 104 20.08 -1.43 11.11
N TYR A 105 18.92 -0.77 11.11
CA TYR A 105 18.70 0.59 11.57
C TYR A 105 17.56 0.57 12.58
N ILE A 106 17.77 1.18 13.74
CA ILE A 106 16.77 1.26 14.80
C ILE A 106 16.01 2.57 14.66
N ILE A 107 14.69 2.48 14.56
CA ILE A 107 13.78 3.62 14.58
C ILE A 107 13.10 3.61 15.95
N GLN A 108 13.52 4.53 16.81
CA GLN A 108 12.95 4.71 18.14
C GLN A 108 11.44 4.97 18.04
N LYS A 109 10.64 4.23 18.81
CA LYS A 109 9.17 4.38 18.77
C LYS A 109 8.72 5.78 19.19
N GLU A 110 9.50 6.47 20.02
CA GLU A 110 9.27 7.85 20.46
C GLU A 110 9.40 8.85 19.30
N LYS A 111 10.08 8.48 18.20
CA LYS A 111 10.20 9.31 16.99
C LYS A 111 9.04 9.13 16.01
N ILE A 112 8.11 8.22 16.28
CA ILE A 112 6.91 8.01 15.46
C ILE A 112 5.96 9.18 15.71
N LYS A 113 5.68 9.96 14.65
CA LYS A 113 4.79 11.11 14.71
C LYS A 113 3.36 10.68 14.47
N ILE A 114 2.49 10.99 15.41
CA ILE A 114 1.05 10.80 15.27
C ILE A 114 0.47 12.03 14.57
N LYS A 115 -0.31 11.82 13.51
CA LYS A 115 -1.06 12.86 12.82
C LYS A 115 -2.52 12.46 12.73
N GLU A 116 -3.39 13.34 13.20
CA GLU A 116 -4.84 13.16 13.15
C GLU A 116 -5.41 14.08 12.05
N ASP A 117 -6.14 13.51 11.09
CA ASP A 117 -6.78 14.27 10.00
C ASP A 117 -8.18 13.72 9.73
N LYS A 118 -9.20 14.57 9.88
CA LYS A 118 -10.59 14.36 9.40
C LYS A 118 -11.12 12.92 9.58
N SER A 119 -10.91 12.32 10.75
CA SER A 119 -11.34 10.96 11.13
C SER A 119 -10.33 9.81 10.96
N VAL A 120 -9.07 10.12 10.68
CA VAL A 120 -8.01 9.13 10.47
C VAL A 120 -6.79 9.47 11.32
N ILE A 121 -6.23 8.46 11.97
CA ILE A 121 -4.97 8.55 12.70
C ILE A 121 -3.90 7.86 11.87
N LYS A 122 -2.85 8.58 11.53
CA LYS A 122 -1.69 8.03 10.83
C LYS A 122 -0.43 8.18 11.67
N TYR A 123 0.39 7.14 11.63
CA TYR A 123 1.67 7.06 12.33
C TYR A 123 2.78 7.16 11.30
N GLU A 124 3.50 8.29 11.30
CA GLU A 124 4.62 8.54 10.39
C GLU A 124 5.94 8.26 11.11
N TYR A 125 6.75 7.34 10.59
CA TYR A 125 8.08 7.06 11.11
C TYR A 125 9.17 7.65 10.20
N PRO A 126 10.33 8.02 10.74
CA PRO A 126 11.46 8.46 9.91
C PRO A 126 12.03 7.25 9.15
N ILE A 127 12.04 7.32 7.81
CA ILE A 127 12.69 6.29 6.99
C ILE A 127 14.21 6.50 7.05
N PRO A 128 15.01 5.49 7.46
CA PRO A 128 16.47 5.60 7.45
C PRO A 128 17.04 5.72 6.03
N VAL A 129 16.51 4.93 5.08
CA VAL A 129 16.92 4.94 3.67
C VAL A 129 15.70 4.81 2.76
N ASP A 130 15.46 5.82 1.92
CA ASP A 130 14.35 5.83 0.97
C ASP A 130 14.73 5.07 -0.32
N ILE A 131 14.31 3.80 -0.40
CA ILE A 131 14.66 2.97 -1.54
C ILE A 131 14.04 3.46 -2.86
N THR A 132 12.97 4.24 -2.83
CA THR A 132 12.33 4.78 -4.04
C THR A 132 13.24 5.74 -4.82
N LYS A 133 14.31 6.22 -4.19
CA LYS A 133 15.30 7.18 -4.73
C LYS A 133 16.67 6.56 -5.02
N ASN A 134 16.86 5.28 -4.79
CA ASN A 134 18.13 4.60 -5.01
C ASN A 134 17.94 3.30 -5.82
N ASP A 135 18.98 2.47 -5.91
CA ASP A 135 18.98 1.23 -6.70
C ASP A 135 18.54 -0.02 -5.91
N GLU A 136 18.20 0.13 -4.62
CA GLU A 136 17.75 -0.98 -3.77
C GLU A 136 16.31 -1.36 -4.04
N ASN A 137 15.99 -2.64 -4.19
CA ASN A 137 14.63 -3.06 -4.51
C ASN A 137 13.79 -3.44 -3.30
N GLU A 138 14.40 -3.68 -2.14
CA GLU A 138 13.68 -4.20 -0.98
C GLU A 138 14.32 -3.81 0.35
N TYR A 139 13.51 -3.85 1.40
CA TYR A 139 13.93 -3.76 2.80
C TYR A 139 12.98 -4.57 3.68
N ILE A 140 13.44 -4.90 4.88
CA ILE A 140 12.62 -5.52 5.91
C ILE A 140 12.28 -4.49 6.98
N LEU A 141 11.03 -4.50 7.45
CA LEU A 141 10.59 -3.70 8.58
C LEU A 141 9.94 -4.61 9.63
N ASP A 142 10.54 -4.68 10.82
CA ASP A 142 9.92 -5.24 12.02
C ASP A 142 9.39 -4.09 12.89
N ILE A 143 8.08 -4.09 13.15
CA ILE A 143 7.41 -3.08 13.97
C ILE A 143 7.16 -3.54 15.42
N GLY A 144 7.57 -4.77 15.75
CA GLY A 144 7.41 -5.30 17.09
C GLY A 144 5.99 -5.78 17.40
N GLU A 145 5.63 -5.62 18.67
CA GLU A 145 4.30 -5.89 19.17
C GLU A 145 3.44 -4.61 19.09
N ILE A 146 2.18 -4.79 18.72
CA ILE A 146 1.20 -3.70 18.68
C ILE A 146 -0.07 -4.09 19.43
N GLU A 147 -0.81 -3.08 19.86
CA GLU A 147 -2.18 -3.20 20.35
C GLU A 147 -3.03 -2.11 19.68
N ILE A 148 -4.28 -2.44 19.32
CA ILE A 148 -5.19 -1.47 18.68
C ILE A 148 -6.28 -1.09 19.66
N LEU A 149 -6.44 0.21 19.85
CA LEU A 149 -7.41 0.81 20.77
C LEU A 149 -8.42 1.65 19.98
N ASP A 150 -9.63 1.81 20.51
CA ASP A 150 -10.54 2.87 20.05
C ASP A 150 -10.20 4.22 20.68
N ARG A 151 -10.96 5.26 20.32
CA ARG A 151 -10.81 6.61 20.86
C ARG A 151 -10.98 6.76 22.37
N ASN A 152 -11.63 5.79 23.01
CA ASN A 152 -11.84 5.79 24.46
C ASN A 152 -10.76 4.98 25.19
N GLY A 153 -9.77 4.44 24.45
CA GLY A 153 -8.74 3.56 24.99
C GLY A 153 -9.20 2.11 25.20
N LYS A 154 -10.38 1.72 24.69
CA LYS A 154 -10.82 0.32 24.77
C LYS A 154 -10.04 -0.52 23.76
N ILE A 155 -9.57 -1.68 24.18
CA ILE A 155 -8.87 -2.63 23.32
C ILE A 155 -9.84 -3.19 22.26
N ILE A 156 -9.48 -2.98 20.99
CA ILE A 156 -10.15 -3.52 19.80
C ILE A 156 -9.40 -4.74 19.29
N LYS A 157 -8.08 -4.71 19.38
CA LYS A 157 -7.22 -5.86 19.11
C LYS A 157 -6.15 -5.96 20.19
N ASN A 158 -6.10 -7.11 20.85
CA ASN A 158 -5.13 -7.40 21.91
C ASN A 158 -3.70 -7.27 21.40
N LYS A 159 -2.78 -7.05 22.34
CA LYS A 159 -1.34 -7.06 22.09
C LYS A 159 -0.92 -8.32 21.32
N GLU A 160 -0.31 -8.13 20.15
CA GLU A 160 0.13 -9.20 19.26
C GLU A 160 1.51 -8.86 18.67
N LYS A 161 2.43 -9.84 18.62
CA LYS A 161 3.71 -9.71 17.91
C LYS A 161 3.46 -9.82 16.41
N ILE A 162 3.80 -8.77 15.68
CA ILE A 162 3.69 -8.72 14.23
C ILE A 162 4.97 -9.32 13.63
N PRO A 163 4.90 -10.23 12.64
CA PRO A 163 6.08 -10.67 11.93
C PRO A 163 6.72 -9.51 11.14
N PRO A 164 8.03 -9.52 10.93
CA PRO A 164 8.67 -8.57 10.03
C PRO A 164 8.05 -8.65 8.63
N PHE A 165 7.91 -7.51 7.95
CA PHE A 165 7.42 -7.47 6.57
C PHE A 165 8.57 -7.21 5.60
N LEU A 166 8.61 -7.96 4.50
CA LEU A 166 9.40 -7.60 3.33
C LEU A 166 8.63 -6.55 2.53
N PHE A 167 9.23 -5.39 2.30
CA PHE A 167 8.75 -4.37 1.38
C PHE A 167 9.55 -4.43 0.09
N LYS A 168 8.85 -4.27 -1.04
CA LYS A 168 9.46 -4.22 -2.36
C LYS A 168 9.10 -2.94 -3.10
N LYS A 169 10.04 -2.47 -3.91
CA LYS A 169 9.88 -1.33 -4.79
C LYS A 169 8.98 -1.69 -5.97
N THR A 170 8.00 -0.84 -6.23
CA THR A 170 7.16 -0.90 -7.43
C THR A 170 7.47 0.26 -8.36
N LEU A 171 7.11 0.07 -9.63
CA LEU A 171 7.19 1.07 -10.67
C LEU A 171 5.82 1.17 -11.35
N TYR A 172 5.32 2.40 -11.46
CA TYR A 172 4.21 2.77 -12.31
C TYR A 172 4.69 3.73 -13.41
N VAL A 173 4.41 3.43 -14.67
CA VAL A 173 4.71 4.31 -15.80
C VAL A 173 3.67 4.13 -16.90
N SER A 174 3.22 5.24 -17.49
CA SER A 174 2.28 5.25 -18.62
C SER A 174 2.69 6.34 -19.60
N LEU A 175 3.37 5.96 -20.68
CA LEU A 175 3.80 6.86 -21.76
C LEU A 175 3.18 6.36 -23.06
N ILE A 176 1.95 6.77 -23.35
CA ILE A 176 1.19 6.26 -24.51
C ILE A 176 1.92 6.56 -25.83
N SER A 177 2.52 7.75 -25.97
CA SER A 177 3.29 8.15 -27.16
C SER A 177 4.51 7.25 -27.44
N LYS A 178 5.02 6.57 -26.41
CA LYS A 178 6.14 5.63 -26.52
C LYS A 178 5.69 4.17 -26.44
N ASN A 179 4.38 3.91 -26.38
CA ASN A 179 3.78 2.61 -26.13
C ASN A 179 4.32 1.90 -24.86
N ILE A 180 4.61 2.68 -23.81
CA ILE A 180 5.10 2.14 -22.54
C ILE A 180 3.97 2.16 -21.52
N TYR A 181 3.62 1.00 -20.98
CA TYR A 181 2.74 0.89 -19.82
C TYR A 181 3.28 -0.20 -18.90
N TYR A 182 3.51 0.13 -17.63
CA TYR A 182 3.94 -0.83 -16.64
C TYR A 182 3.39 -0.46 -15.25
N ASN A 183 2.90 -1.46 -14.55
CA ASN A 183 2.52 -1.38 -13.15
C ASN A 183 2.90 -2.70 -12.48
N GLY A 184 4.00 -2.71 -11.72
CA GLY A 184 4.55 -3.94 -11.16
C GLY A 184 5.79 -3.71 -10.32
N TRP A 185 6.50 -4.79 -10.02
CA TRP A 185 7.76 -4.73 -9.28
C TRP A 185 8.83 -4.03 -10.12
N ALA A 186 9.60 -3.11 -9.53
CA ALA A 186 10.61 -2.36 -10.29
C ALA A 186 11.69 -3.28 -10.87
N GLU A 187 12.05 -4.35 -10.14
CA GLU A 187 13.02 -5.37 -10.56
C GLU A 187 12.58 -6.23 -11.76
N ASP A 188 11.26 -6.31 -12.00
CA ASP A 188 10.69 -7.09 -13.11
C ASP A 188 10.39 -6.21 -14.34
N TYR A 189 10.73 -4.92 -14.31
CA TYR A 189 10.46 -4.02 -15.44
C TYR A 189 11.23 -4.50 -16.69
N PRO A 190 10.54 -4.77 -17.82
CA PRO A 190 11.18 -5.36 -19.00
C PRO A 190 12.06 -4.37 -19.78
N GLY A 191 11.96 -3.07 -19.51
CA GLY A 191 12.75 -2.03 -20.17
C GLY A 191 13.94 -1.54 -19.34
N ASN A 192 14.60 -0.49 -19.82
CA ASN A 192 15.75 0.09 -19.14
C ASN A 192 15.33 1.12 -18.07
N LEU A 193 15.47 0.77 -16.79
CA LEU A 193 15.17 1.69 -15.68
C LEU A 193 15.98 2.99 -15.73
N ASN A 194 17.21 2.98 -16.27
CA ASN A 194 18.04 4.18 -16.38
C ASN A 194 17.51 5.16 -17.42
N GLU A 195 16.90 4.66 -18.50
CA GLU A 195 16.23 5.51 -19.48
C GLU A 195 14.98 6.16 -18.87
N LEU A 196 14.21 5.40 -18.09
CA LEU A 196 13.07 5.95 -17.35
C LEU A 196 13.48 7.04 -16.36
N LYS A 197 14.59 6.86 -15.63
CA LYS A 197 15.12 7.87 -14.70
C LYS A 197 15.49 9.18 -15.40
N LYS A 198 15.96 9.13 -16.66
CA LYS A 198 16.29 10.34 -17.44
C LYS A 198 15.06 11.18 -17.80
N LEU A 199 13.87 10.60 -17.84
CA LEU A 199 12.61 11.32 -18.14
C LEU A 199 12.14 12.23 -16.99
N LYS A 200 12.70 12.08 -15.79
CA LYS A 200 12.40 12.94 -14.64
C LYS A 200 13.31 14.16 -14.52
N LYS A 201 14.41 14.19 -15.27
CA LYS A 201 15.38 15.31 -15.28
C LYS A 201 14.95 16.33 -16.32
#